data_AF-A0A1B6ASQ7-F1
#
_entry.id   AF-A0A1B6ASQ7-F1
#
_cell.length_a   1.000
_cell.length_b   1.000
_cell.length_c   1.000
_cell.angle_alpha   90.00
_cell.angle_beta   90.00
_cell.angle_gamma   90.00
#
_symmetry.space_group_name_H-M   'P 1'
#
loop_
_entity.id
_entity.type
_entity.pdbx_description
1 polymer ?
#
loop_
_entity_poly.entity_id
_entity_poly.type
_entity_poly.pdbx_seq_one_letter_code
_entity_poly.pdbx_strand_id
1 'polypeptide(L)'
;MTVTEAGRTDGAGIDAERMAVCLSVLEELDALPLDHPDAITIRRATAGIYRTVKQRRRQERRAAKTANDRAVTAATATGAPGRIDDETQGLALTTSVTTEIAGILERPRCCYVCKSRYTEVDAFYHQLCRTCAEENRARRDARTDLTGRRALLTGGRAKIGMYIALRLLRDGAHTTITTRFPNDAVRRFTAMPDSAEWLHRLKIVGIDLRDPAQVIALADEVSAEGPLDILINNAAQTVRRSPEAYAQLVAAESAPLPAGELPASLVLGHFGSGTPTALPASSSARSGALSADEVTALALTTGSASPARIEAGTAIDAGGLVPDLHATNSWIQKVDEVDPVELLEVQLCNMTAPFLLVSKLRPAMAASPARRKYVVNVSAMEGQFSRGYKGPGHPHTNMAKAALNMLTRTSAREMLETDGILMTAVDTGWITDERPHPEKMRLAAEGFHAPLDLVDGAARVYDPIVRGERGEDLHGCFLKDYAPMAW
;
A
#
# COMPACT_ATOMS: atom_id res chain seq x y z
N MET A 1 43.76 13.61 -36.84
CA MET A 1 42.35 13.94 -37.13
C MET A 1 42.00 15.19 -36.36
N THR A 2 41.96 16.30 -37.09
CA THR A 2 41.60 17.64 -36.66
C THR A 2 40.13 17.67 -36.24
N VAL A 3 39.87 17.90 -34.95
CA VAL A 3 38.53 18.28 -34.47
C VAL A 3 38.49 19.80 -34.49
N THR A 4 37.74 20.33 -35.46
CA THR A 4 37.36 21.73 -35.59
C THR A 4 36.66 22.23 -34.33
N GLU A 5 37.15 23.35 -33.80
CA GLU A 5 36.51 24.16 -32.76
C GLU A 5 35.14 24.63 -33.26
N ALA A 6 34.08 23.98 -32.78
CA ALA A 6 32.72 24.46 -32.94
C ALA A 6 32.07 24.58 -31.56
N GLY A 7 31.88 25.82 -31.12
CA GLY A 7 30.78 26.21 -30.24
C GLY A 7 30.85 25.75 -28.79
N ARG A 8 31.87 26.16 -28.04
CA ARG A 8 31.71 26.39 -26.59
C ARG A 8 31.30 27.84 -26.38
N THR A 9 30.07 28.07 -25.96
CA THR A 9 29.67 29.35 -25.37
C THR A 9 30.29 29.42 -23.97
N ASP A 10 31.58 29.67 -23.90
CA ASP A 10 32.27 29.93 -22.64
C ASP A 10 31.76 31.29 -22.12
N GLY A 11 31.17 31.30 -20.92
CA GLY A 11 30.71 32.54 -20.28
C GLY A 11 31.86 33.54 -20.07
N ALA A 12 31.55 34.78 -19.69
CA ALA A 12 32.55 35.82 -19.47
C ALA A 12 33.70 35.34 -18.56
N GLY A 13 34.88 35.16 -19.15
CA GLY A 13 36.09 34.69 -18.48
C GLY A 13 36.78 35.78 -17.65
N ILE A 14 37.96 35.46 -17.12
CA ILE A 14 38.83 36.44 -16.46
C ILE A 14 39.49 37.31 -17.55
N ASP A 15 39.52 38.62 -17.33
CA ASP A 15 40.21 39.58 -18.20
C ASP A 15 41.67 39.18 -18.49
N ALA A 16 42.13 39.37 -19.73
CA ALA A 16 43.40 38.85 -20.21
C ALA A 16 44.61 39.48 -19.51
N GLU A 17 44.59 40.79 -19.23
CA GLU A 17 45.66 41.47 -18.52
C GLU A 17 45.74 40.99 -17.07
N ARG A 18 44.58 40.85 -16.42
CA ARG A 18 44.51 40.31 -15.05
C ARG A 18 44.98 38.86 -14.96
N MET A 19 44.70 38.05 -15.98
CA MET A 19 45.21 36.68 -16.07
C MET A 19 46.74 36.67 -16.20
N ALA A 20 47.31 37.51 -17.06
CA ALA A 20 48.76 37.63 -17.22
C ALA A 20 49.45 38.01 -15.90
N VAL A 21 48.91 38.99 -15.17
CA VAL A 21 49.41 39.38 -13.83
C VAL A 21 49.29 38.23 -12.83
N CYS A 22 48.20 37.46 -12.84
CA CYS A 22 48.05 36.33 -11.93
C CYS A 22 49.10 35.24 -12.20
N LEU A 23 49.41 34.97 -13.47
CA LEU A 23 50.41 33.97 -13.84
C LEU A 23 51.82 34.42 -13.46
N SER A 24 52.18 35.69 -13.69
CA SER A 24 53.50 36.21 -13.29
C SER A 24 53.73 36.12 -11.78
N VAL A 25 52.70 36.40 -10.96
CA VAL A 25 52.77 36.25 -9.50
C VAL A 25 52.97 34.79 -9.08
N LEU A 26 52.41 33.82 -9.82
CA LEU A 26 52.65 32.39 -9.56
C LEU A 26 54.05 31.94 -9.96
N GLU A 27 54.68 32.57 -10.96
CA GLU A 27 56.08 32.31 -11.31
C GLU A 27 57.04 32.89 -10.26
N GLU A 28 56.78 34.10 -9.75
CA GLU A 28 57.56 34.72 -8.66
C GLU A 28 57.49 33.91 -7.36
N LEU A 29 56.34 33.29 -7.08
CA LEU A 29 56.15 32.40 -5.93
C LEU A 29 57.17 31.25 -5.89
N ASP A 30 57.54 30.68 -7.04
CA ASP A 30 58.44 29.53 -7.12
C ASP A 30 59.89 29.89 -6.76
N ALA A 31 60.25 31.18 -6.80
CA ALA A 31 61.55 31.69 -6.37
C ALA A 31 61.63 32.01 -4.87
N LEU A 32 60.50 32.05 -4.15
CA LEU A 32 60.46 32.41 -2.73
C LEU A 32 60.78 31.21 -1.80
N PRO A 33 61.40 31.44 -0.63
CA PRO A 33 61.55 30.43 0.42
C PRO A 33 60.21 29.82 0.84
N LEU A 34 60.22 28.54 1.25
CA LEU A 34 58.99 27.79 1.56
C LEU A 34 58.16 28.40 2.69
N ASP A 35 58.83 29.04 3.65
CA ASP A 35 58.26 29.67 4.85
C ASP A 35 57.94 31.16 4.67
N HIS A 36 58.14 31.73 3.48
CA HIS A 36 57.80 33.13 3.20
C HIS A 36 56.28 33.38 3.39
N PRO A 37 55.86 34.45 4.08
CA PRO A 37 54.44 34.75 4.35
C PRO A 37 53.56 34.81 3.10
N ASP A 38 54.06 35.43 2.02
CA ASP A 38 53.32 35.52 0.75
C ASP A 38 53.22 34.16 0.06
N ALA A 39 54.26 33.33 0.18
CA ALA A 39 54.24 31.97 -0.38
C ALA A 39 53.24 31.07 0.34
N ILE A 40 53.15 31.19 1.67
CA ILE A 40 52.12 30.51 2.47
C ILE A 40 50.72 31.00 2.08
N THR A 41 50.55 32.30 1.88
CA THR A 41 49.25 32.92 1.53
C THR A 41 48.75 32.42 0.17
N ILE A 42 49.59 32.47 -0.87
CA ILE A 42 49.21 32.01 -2.21
C ILE A 42 48.97 30.50 -2.22
N ARG A 43 49.83 29.68 -1.58
CA ARG A 43 49.61 28.22 -1.50
C ARG A 43 48.32 27.85 -0.77
N ARG A 44 47.92 28.59 0.28
CA ARG A 44 46.63 28.40 0.94
C ARG A 44 45.46 28.75 0.01
N ALA A 45 45.57 29.85 -0.75
CA ALA A 45 44.56 30.26 -1.71
C ALA A 45 44.38 29.22 -2.84
N THR A 46 45.48 28.75 -3.44
CA THR A 46 45.44 27.73 -4.50
C THR A 46 44.96 26.38 -3.99
N ALA A 47 45.34 25.97 -2.77
CA ALA A 47 44.79 24.78 -2.11
C ALA A 47 43.27 24.91 -1.88
N GLY A 48 42.79 26.10 -1.51
CA GLY A 48 41.37 26.42 -1.42
C GLY A 48 40.64 26.22 -2.75
N ILE A 49 41.17 26.80 -3.83
CA ILE A 49 40.63 26.66 -5.20
C ILE A 49 40.56 25.18 -5.60
N TYR A 50 41.65 24.43 -5.43
CA TYR A 50 41.70 23.00 -5.74
C TYR A 50 40.66 22.19 -4.96
N ARG A 51 40.52 22.44 -3.65
CA ARG A 51 39.49 21.79 -2.81
C ARG A 51 38.08 22.10 -3.30
N THR A 52 37.81 23.37 -3.64
CA THR A 52 36.50 23.79 -4.17
C THR A 52 36.20 23.10 -5.50
N VAL A 53 37.15 23.04 -6.44
CA VAL A 53 36.96 22.33 -7.73
C VAL A 53 36.70 20.85 -7.51
N LYS A 54 37.48 20.19 -6.63
CA LYS A 54 37.27 18.78 -6.28
C LYS A 54 35.89 18.53 -5.66
N GLN A 55 35.44 19.44 -4.79
CA GLN A 55 34.11 19.38 -4.18
C GLN A 55 32.99 19.56 -5.22
N ARG A 56 33.10 20.56 -6.10
CA ARG A 56 32.14 20.81 -7.19
C ARG A 56 32.04 19.61 -8.13
N ARG A 57 33.16 19.08 -8.62
CA ARG A 57 33.18 17.86 -9.47
C ARG A 57 32.55 16.64 -8.77
N ARG A 58 32.78 16.48 -7.46
CA ARG A 58 32.14 15.41 -6.68
C ARG A 58 30.62 15.62 -6.57
N GLN A 59 30.17 16.85 -6.37
CA GLN A 59 28.75 17.22 -6.32
C GLN A 59 28.08 17.00 -7.68
N GLU A 60 28.68 17.47 -8.77
CA GLU A 60 28.19 17.27 -10.15
C GLU A 60 28.08 15.78 -10.48
N ARG A 61 29.11 14.98 -10.20
CA ARG A 61 29.06 13.52 -10.41
C ARG A 61 27.96 12.85 -9.58
N ARG A 62 27.75 13.29 -8.34
CA ARG A 62 26.67 12.76 -7.48
C ARG A 62 25.29 13.19 -7.97
N ALA A 63 25.16 14.41 -8.47
CA ALA A 63 23.93 14.93 -9.05
C ALA A 63 23.57 14.17 -10.32
N ALA A 64 24.54 13.95 -11.23
CA ALA A 64 24.35 13.16 -12.45
C ALA A 64 23.87 11.73 -12.14
N LYS A 65 24.55 11.04 -11.20
CA LYS A 65 24.12 9.72 -10.68
C LYS A 65 22.69 9.72 -10.16
N THR A 66 22.34 10.76 -9.42
CA THR A 66 21.00 10.87 -8.82
C THR A 66 19.94 11.16 -9.87
N ALA A 67 20.25 11.98 -10.86
CA ALA A 67 19.37 12.25 -12.00
C ALA A 67 19.13 10.98 -12.84
N ASN A 68 20.18 10.21 -13.16
CA ASN A 68 20.04 8.92 -13.84
C ASN A 68 19.13 7.96 -13.08
N ASP A 69 19.45 7.69 -11.81
CA ASP A 69 18.69 6.72 -11.00
C ASP A 69 17.22 7.12 -10.82
N ARG A 70 16.95 8.44 -10.74
CA ARG A 70 15.60 9.00 -10.68
C ARG A 70 14.87 8.81 -12.01
N ALA A 71 15.52 9.08 -13.13
CA ALA A 71 14.93 8.86 -14.46
C ALA A 71 14.58 7.39 -14.70
N VAL A 72 15.49 6.47 -14.35
CA VAL A 72 15.24 5.02 -14.44
C VAL A 72 14.05 4.60 -13.55
N THR A 73 13.99 5.10 -12.32
CA THR A 73 12.87 4.80 -11.40
C THR A 73 11.54 5.33 -11.97
N ALA A 74 11.54 6.57 -12.45
CA ALA A 74 10.35 7.23 -13.01
C ALA A 74 9.82 6.58 -14.29
N ALA A 75 10.65 5.84 -15.02
CA ALA A 75 10.25 5.14 -16.24
C ALA A 75 9.46 3.83 -15.97
N THR A 76 9.58 3.27 -14.77
CA THR A 76 8.86 2.05 -14.37
C THR A 76 7.39 2.31 -14.05
N ALA A 77 6.55 1.29 -14.15
CA ALA A 77 5.13 1.42 -13.80
C ALA A 77 4.89 1.78 -12.32
N THR A 78 5.63 1.14 -11.40
CA THR A 78 5.50 1.36 -9.95
C THR A 78 6.28 2.58 -9.44
N GLY A 79 7.27 3.08 -10.17
CA GLY A 79 8.05 4.27 -9.79
C GLY A 79 7.62 5.54 -10.52
N ALA A 80 6.58 5.48 -11.36
CA ALA A 80 6.12 6.59 -12.16
C ALA A 80 5.65 7.78 -11.30
N PRO A 81 6.04 9.04 -11.60
CA PRO A 81 5.66 10.21 -10.82
C PRO A 81 4.14 10.45 -10.70
N GLY A 82 3.37 9.96 -11.68
CA GLY A 82 1.90 10.03 -11.68
C GLY A 82 1.23 8.92 -10.87
N ARG A 83 1.99 7.96 -10.34
CA ARG A 83 1.46 6.88 -9.52
C ARG A 83 1.03 7.40 -8.17
N ILE A 84 -0.20 7.07 -7.78
CA ILE A 84 -0.65 7.13 -6.40
C ILE A 84 -0.88 5.69 -5.94
N ASP A 85 -0.37 5.35 -4.76
CA ASP A 85 -0.30 3.98 -4.24
C ASP A 85 -1.68 3.33 -4.00
N ASP A 86 -2.74 4.14 -3.93
CA ASP A 86 -4.12 3.77 -3.61
C ASP A 86 -5.05 3.99 -4.84
N GLU A 87 -5.00 3.14 -5.88
CA GLU A 87 -5.87 3.20 -7.08
C GLU A 87 -6.86 2.02 -7.12
N THR A 88 -8.15 2.26 -7.41
CA THR A 88 -9.20 1.19 -7.35
C THR A 88 -10.16 1.10 -8.54
N GLN A 89 -9.93 1.85 -9.63
CA GLN A 89 -10.68 1.69 -10.89
C GLN A 89 -10.34 0.37 -11.61
N GLY A 90 -9.30 -0.34 -11.16
CA GLY A 90 -8.79 -1.50 -11.86
C GLY A 90 -7.98 -1.12 -13.10
N LEU A 91 -7.53 0.13 -13.19
CA LEU A 91 -6.64 0.56 -14.28
C LEU A 91 -5.27 -0.06 -14.04
N ALA A 92 -4.83 -0.89 -14.98
CA ALA A 92 -3.51 -1.48 -14.92
C ALA A 92 -2.44 -0.37 -14.94
N LEU A 93 -1.47 -0.44 -14.03
CA LEU A 93 -0.29 0.42 -14.11
C LEU A 93 0.41 0.16 -15.44
N THR A 94 0.66 1.22 -16.20
CA THR A 94 1.34 1.15 -17.49
C THR A 94 2.80 1.55 -17.34
N THR A 95 3.66 0.85 -18.06
CA THR A 95 5.08 1.22 -18.15
C THR A 95 5.28 2.21 -19.30
N SER A 96 6.22 3.15 -19.12
CA SER A 96 6.58 4.11 -20.18
C SER A 96 7.57 3.55 -21.20
N VAL A 97 8.11 2.35 -20.94
CA VAL A 97 9.08 1.68 -21.79
C VAL A 97 8.48 0.43 -22.43
N THR A 98 8.97 0.09 -23.63
CA THR A 98 8.56 -1.12 -24.36
C THR A 98 9.52 -2.31 -24.13
N THR A 99 10.59 -2.09 -23.37
CA THR A 99 11.62 -3.07 -23.03
C THR A 99 11.32 -3.81 -21.72
N GLU A 100 12.00 -4.93 -21.46
CA GLU A 100 11.86 -5.68 -20.19
C GLU A 100 12.41 -4.94 -18.97
N ILE A 101 13.41 -4.08 -19.18
CA ILE A 101 14.01 -3.23 -18.15
C ILE A 101 13.74 -1.75 -18.44
N ALA A 102 13.55 -0.95 -17.39
CA ALA A 102 13.44 0.50 -17.48
C ALA A 102 14.81 1.19 -17.60
N GLY A 103 15.89 0.54 -17.18
CA GLY A 103 17.25 1.05 -17.30
C GLY A 103 18.21 0.49 -16.25
N ILE A 104 19.40 1.08 -16.17
CA ILE A 104 20.48 0.67 -15.27
C ILE A 104 20.78 1.79 -14.27
N LEU A 105 20.72 1.47 -12.98
CA LEU A 105 21.12 2.38 -11.90
C LEU A 105 22.65 2.52 -11.85
N GLU A 106 23.14 3.74 -11.63
CA GLU A 106 24.54 4.02 -11.35
C GLU A 106 24.93 3.70 -9.91
N ARG A 107 23.94 3.46 -9.04
CA ARG A 107 24.12 3.01 -7.66
C ARG A 107 23.26 1.76 -7.42
N PRO A 108 23.85 0.66 -6.92
CA PRO A 108 23.08 -0.54 -6.63
C PRO A 108 22.03 -0.27 -5.54
N ARG A 109 20.83 -0.83 -5.73
CA ARG A 109 19.71 -0.80 -4.78
C ARG A 109 19.48 -2.21 -4.24
N CYS A 110 18.95 -2.33 -3.02
CA CYS A 110 18.52 -3.63 -2.48
C CYS A 110 17.11 -3.97 -2.96
N CYS A 111 16.88 -5.21 -3.39
CA CYS A 111 15.55 -5.71 -3.73
C CYS A 111 14.62 -5.68 -2.51
N TYR A 112 13.37 -5.25 -2.68
CA TYR A 112 12.38 -5.22 -1.61
C TYR A 112 12.06 -6.63 -1.07
N VAL A 113 12.10 -7.67 -1.90
CA VAL A 113 11.83 -9.07 -1.49
C VAL A 113 13.11 -9.72 -0.96
N CYS A 114 14.04 -10.10 -1.84
CA CYS A 114 15.20 -10.93 -1.47
C CYS A 114 16.37 -10.17 -0.83
N LYS A 115 16.31 -8.82 -0.78
CA LYS A 115 17.36 -7.93 -0.25
C LYS A 115 18.69 -7.93 -1.00
N SER A 116 18.86 -8.75 -2.05
CA SER A 116 20.03 -8.73 -2.93
C SER A 116 20.20 -7.37 -3.62
N ARG A 117 21.45 -6.98 -3.85
CA ARG A 117 21.77 -5.73 -4.58
C ARG A 117 21.66 -5.94 -6.08
N TYR A 118 21.06 -4.97 -6.78
CA TYR A 118 20.88 -4.99 -8.23
C TYR A 118 21.00 -3.58 -8.83
N THR A 119 21.23 -3.51 -10.14
CA THR A 119 21.30 -2.26 -10.93
C THR A 119 20.38 -2.27 -12.13
N GLU A 120 20.07 -3.43 -12.72
CA GLU A 120 19.06 -3.57 -13.78
C GLU A 120 17.64 -3.46 -13.19
N VAL A 121 16.90 -2.42 -13.56
CA VAL A 121 15.56 -2.17 -13.02
C VAL A 121 14.50 -2.72 -13.97
N ASP A 122 13.63 -3.56 -13.45
CA ASP A 122 12.48 -4.10 -14.17
C ASP A 122 11.55 -3.00 -14.69
N ALA A 123 10.94 -3.20 -15.86
CA ALA A 123 10.05 -2.20 -16.47
C ALA A 123 8.77 -1.91 -15.68
N PHE A 124 8.32 -2.85 -14.84
CA PHE A 124 7.15 -2.70 -13.99
C PHE A 124 7.53 -2.31 -12.56
N TYR A 125 8.44 -3.05 -11.93
CA TYR A 125 8.80 -2.90 -10.51
C TYR A 125 10.09 -2.09 -10.28
N HIS A 126 9.99 -0.89 -9.72
CA HIS A 126 11.15 -0.05 -9.38
C HIS A 126 11.99 -0.54 -8.19
N GLN A 127 11.44 -1.42 -7.35
CA GLN A 127 12.12 -1.89 -6.13
C GLN A 127 12.35 -3.41 -6.09
N LEU A 128 12.14 -4.13 -7.18
CA LEU A 128 12.41 -5.57 -7.27
C LEU A 128 13.57 -5.85 -8.24
N CYS A 129 14.42 -6.82 -7.90
CA CYS A 129 15.32 -7.40 -8.89
C CYS A 129 14.51 -8.23 -9.90
N ARG A 130 15.10 -8.54 -11.07
CA ARG A 130 14.42 -9.22 -12.18
C ARG A 130 13.73 -10.53 -11.77
N THR A 131 14.42 -11.40 -11.04
CA THR A 131 13.85 -12.69 -10.59
C THR A 131 12.63 -12.50 -9.68
N CYS A 132 12.70 -11.58 -8.71
CA CYS A 132 11.56 -11.29 -7.84
C CYS A 132 10.42 -10.61 -8.62
N ALA A 133 10.73 -9.75 -9.58
CA ALA A 133 9.74 -9.10 -10.43
C ALA A 133 8.98 -10.10 -11.30
N GLU A 134 9.67 -11.07 -11.90
CA GLU A 134 9.09 -12.16 -12.68
C GLU A 134 8.15 -13.02 -11.83
N GLU A 135 8.58 -13.44 -10.63
CA GLU A 135 7.74 -14.19 -9.71
C GLU A 135 6.50 -13.39 -9.29
N ASN A 136 6.68 -12.11 -8.95
CA ASN A 136 5.57 -11.25 -8.54
C ASN A 136 4.55 -11.07 -9.67
N ARG A 137 4.98 -10.87 -10.93
CA ARG A 137 4.07 -10.85 -12.08
C ARG A 137 3.31 -12.16 -12.25
N ALA A 138 4.01 -13.30 -12.18
CA ALA A 138 3.38 -14.60 -12.34
C ALA A 138 2.30 -14.86 -11.28
N ARG A 139 2.52 -14.38 -10.05
CA ARG A 139 1.55 -14.48 -8.94
C ARG A 139 0.46 -13.41 -9.00
N ARG A 140 0.79 -12.21 -9.48
CA ARG A 140 -0.13 -11.08 -9.63
C ARG A 140 -1.36 -11.47 -10.43
N ASP A 141 -1.19 -12.18 -11.54
CA ASP A 141 -2.30 -12.55 -12.42
C ASP A 141 -2.79 -13.99 -12.22
N ALA A 142 -2.32 -14.68 -11.17
CA ALA A 142 -2.71 -16.05 -10.91
C ALA A 142 -4.20 -16.16 -10.54
N ARG A 143 -4.88 -17.13 -11.16
CA ARG A 143 -6.32 -17.42 -11.01
C ARG A 143 -6.55 -18.91 -10.71
N THR A 144 -7.74 -19.23 -10.23
CA THR A 144 -8.24 -20.60 -10.06
C THR A 144 -9.74 -20.65 -10.28
N ASP A 145 -10.31 -21.81 -10.64
CA ASP A 145 -11.77 -21.95 -10.72
C ASP A 145 -12.35 -22.14 -9.31
N LEU A 146 -13.27 -21.26 -8.94
CA LEU A 146 -14.02 -21.26 -7.70
C LEU A 146 -15.53 -21.38 -7.95
N THR A 147 -15.94 -21.86 -9.12
CA THR A 147 -17.35 -22.09 -9.44
C THR A 147 -18.00 -23.01 -8.39
N GLY A 148 -19.11 -22.54 -7.83
CA GLY A 148 -19.83 -23.25 -6.76
C GLY A 148 -19.22 -23.09 -5.36
N ARG A 149 -18.12 -22.35 -5.21
CA ARG A 149 -17.56 -22.00 -3.89
C ARG A 149 -18.31 -20.83 -3.28
N ARG A 150 -18.44 -20.83 -1.94
CA ARG A 150 -18.93 -19.71 -1.14
C ARG A 150 -17.79 -19.07 -0.34
N ALA A 151 -17.67 -17.76 -0.41
CA ALA A 151 -16.63 -16.98 0.24
C ALA A 151 -17.21 -15.86 1.12
N LEU A 152 -16.66 -15.68 2.32
CA LEU A 152 -16.84 -14.51 3.15
C LEU A 152 -15.54 -13.71 3.19
N LEU A 153 -15.62 -12.44 2.79
CA LEU A 153 -14.50 -11.50 2.80
C LEU A 153 -14.83 -10.29 3.68
N THR A 154 -14.08 -10.09 4.76
CA THR A 154 -14.27 -8.90 5.58
C THR A 154 -13.58 -7.67 4.98
N GLY A 155 -14.28 -6.52 4.98
CA GLY A 155 -13.70 -5.26 4.47
C GLY A 155 -13.51 -5.25 2.96
N GLY A 156 -14.48 -5.78 2.19
CA GLY A 156 -14.38 -5.94 0.73
C GLY A 156 -14.71 -4.70 -0.11
N ARG A 157 -15.13 -3.58 0.50
CA ARG A 157 -15.59 -2.38 -0.24
C ARG A 157 -14.51 -1.68 -1.06
N ALA A 158 -13.30 -1.58 -0.54
CA ALA A 158 -12.27 -0.68 -1.07
C ALA A 158 -10.85 -1.24 -0.89
N LYS A 159 -9.88 -0.59 -1.54
CA LYS A 159 -8.45 -0.95 -1.51
C LYS A 159 -8.23 -2.44 -1.83
N ILE A 160 -7.35 -3.13 -1.11
CA ILE A 160 -7.03 -4.55 -1.30
C ILE A 160 -8.30 -5.41 -1.27
N GLY A 161 -9.21 -5.14 -0.34
CA GLY A 161 -10.45 -5.90 -0.17
C GLY A 161 -11.29 -5.92 -1.44
N MET A 162 -11.40 -4.79 -2.14
CA MET A 162 -12.12 -4.74 -3.42
C MET A 162 -11.45 -5.62 -4.48
N TYR A 163 -10.13 -5.59 -4.59
CA TYR A 163 -9.40 -6.44 -5.53
C TYR A 163 -9.48 -7.93 -5.19
N ILE A 164 -9.53 -8.30 -3.91
CA ILE A 164 -9.79 -9.69 -3.50
C ILE A 164 -11.21 -10.11 -3.87
N ALA A 165 -12.22 -9.25 -3.61
CA ALA A 165 -13.61 -9.51 -3.96
C ALA A 165 -13.76 -9.74 -5.47
N LEU A 166 -13.16 -8.87 -6.29
CA LEU A 166 -13.18 -9.00 -7.76
C LEU A 166 -12.52 -10.30 -8.22
N ARG A 167 -11.42 -10.74 -7.58
CA ARG A 167 -10.81 -12.04 -7.91
C ARG A 167 -11.75 -13.20 -7.61
N LEU A 168 -12.33 -13.25 -6.41
CA LEU A 168 -13.28 -14.30 -6.02
C LEU A 168 -14.48 -14.36 -6.97
N LEU A 169 -15.07 -13.20 -7.27
CA LEU A 169 -16.25 -13.08 -8.15
C LEU A 169 -15.93 -13.48 -9.59
N ARG A 170 -14.80 -13.03 -10.14
CA ARG A 170 -14.35 -13.37 -11.50
C ARG A 170 -13.84 -14.80 -11.63
N ASP A 171 -13.47 -15.44 -10.52
CA ASP A 171 -13.09 -16.87 -10.47
C ASP A 171 -14.29 -17.80 -10.22
N GLY A 172 -15.49 -17.26 -9.98
CA GLY A 172 -16.72 -18.07 -9.96
C GLY A 172 -17.43 -18.17 -8.61
N ALA A 173 -16.86 -17.61 -7.54
CA ALA A 173 -17.37 -17.78 -6.19
C ALA A 173 -18.61 -16.91 -5.92
N HIS A 174 -19.56 -17.47 -5.16
CA HIS A 174 -20.56 -16.69 -4.44
C HIS A 174 -19.87 -15.98 -3.28
N THR A 175 -19.88 -14.64 -3.29
CA THR A 175 -19.03 -13.84 -2.42
C THR A 175 -19.87 -12.92 -1.56
N THR A 176 -19.81 -13.10 -0.25
CA THR A 176 -20.31 -12.16 0.74
C THR A 176 -19.17 -11.25 1.17
N ILE A 177 -19.32 -9.94 0.98
CA ILE A 177 -18.37 -8.95 1.49
C ILE A 177 -18.96 -8.17 2.65
N THR A 178 -18.11 -7.77 3.60
CA THR A 178 -18.52 -6.88 4.68
C THR A 178 -17.96 -5.49 4.53
N THR A 179 -18.69 -4.48 5.02
CA THR A 179 -18.26 -3.09 5.03
C THR A 179 -19.09 -2.27 6.01
N ARG A 180 -18.55 -1.15 6.48
CA ARG A 180 -19.32 -0.13 7.20
C ARG A 180 -20.15 0.78 6.28
N PHE A 181 -19.94 0.70 4.96
CA PHE A 181 -20.58 1.56 3.95
C PHE A 181 -21.12 0.68 2.79
N PRO A 182 -22.21 -0.07 3.00
CA PRO A 182 -22.79 -0.97 2.00
C PRO A 182 -23.28 -0.28 0.72
N ASN A 183 -23.86 0.91 0.79
CA ASN A 183 -24.38 1.61 -0.39
C ASN A 183 -23.25 2.12 -1.30
N ASP A 184 -22.16 2.64 -0.72
CA ASP A 184 -20.94 2.92 -1.51
C ASP A 184 -20.36 1.64 -2.13
N ALA A 185 -20.39 0.50 -1.43
CA ALA A 185 -19.97 -0.76 -2.02
C ALA A 185 -20.86 -1.16 -3.22
N VAL A 186 -22.19 -1.06 -3.09
CA VAL A 186 -23.11 -1.31 -4.21
C VAL A 186 -22.75 -0.46 -5.43
N ARG A 187 -22.50 0.84 -5.24
CA ARG A 187 -22.09 1.74 -6.34
C ARG A 187 -20.79 1.30 -6.99
N ARG A 188 -19.76 0.99 -6.20
CA ARG A 188 -18.45 0.57 -6.70
C ARG A 188 -18.52 -0.70 -7.53
N PHE A 189 -19.18 -1.74 -7.02
CA PHE A 189 -19.26 -3.03 -7.71
C PHE A 189 -20.16 -2.94 -8.95
N THR A 190 -21.27 -2.20 -8.89
CA THR A 190 -22.15 -1.99 -10.06
C THR A 190 -21.44 -1.22 -11.18
N ALA A 191 -20.59 -0.24 -10.83
CA ALA A 191 -19.84 0.57 -11.78
C ALA A 191 -18.68 -0.18 -12.48
N MET A 192 -18.38 -1.42 -12.09
CA MET A 192 -17.36 -2.22 -12.77
C MET A 192 -17.83 -2.61 -14.18
N PRO A 193 -16.97 -2.52 -15.21
CA PRO A 193 -17.37 -2.82 -16.60
C PRO A 193 -17.92 -4.23 -16.81
N ASP A 194 -17.42 -5.19 -16.05
CA ASP A 194 -17.77 -6.61 -16.11
C ASP A 194 -18.79 -7.03 -15.03
N SER A 195 -19.41 -6.06 -14.33
CA SER A 195 -20.29 -6.34 -13.18
C SER A 195 -21.44 -7.29 -13.53
N ALA A 196 -22.06 -7.13 -14.70
CA ALA A 196 -23.16 -7.96 -15.17
C ALA A 196 -22.85 -9.48 -15.16
N GLU A 197 -21.57 -9.88 -15.27
CA GLU A 197 -21.17 -11.29 -15.29
C GLU A 197 -21.22 -11.96 -13.90
N TRP A 198 -21.13 -11.19 -12.82
CA TRP A 198 -20.96 -11.74 -11.46
C TRP A 198 -21.75 -11.03 -10.36
N LEU A 199 -22.43 -9.91 -10.65
CA LEU A 199 -23.14 -9.11 -9.64
C LEU A 199 -24.20 -9.92 -8.89
N HIS A 200 -24.88 -10.83 -9.57
CA HIS A 200 -25.85 -11.77 -9.00
C HIS A 200 -25.26 -12.75 -7.96
N ARG A 201 -23.93 -12.91 -7.92
CA ARG A 201 -23.21 -13.73 -6.92
C ARG A 201 -22.64 -12.92 -5.75
N LEU A 202 -22.77 -11.59 -5.79
CA LEU A 202 -22.29 -10.71 -4.73
C LEU A 202 -23.40 -10.46 -3.70
N LYS A 203 -23.07 -10.68 -2.42
CA LYS A 203 -23.85 -10.20 -1.27
C LYS A 203 -23.02 -9.19 -0.50
N ILE A 204 -23.63 -8.07 -0.12
CA ILE A 204 -23.00 -6.99 0.65
C ILE A 204 -23.65 -6.95 2.04
N VAL A 205 -22.83 -7.01 3.08
CA VAL A 205 -23.30 -6.89 4.47
C VAL A 205 -22.72 -5.64 5.12
N GLY A 206 -23.61 -4.71 5.48
CA GLY A 206 -23.34 -3.56 6.33
C GLY A 206 -23.14 -3.99 7.77
N ILE A 207 -21.94 -3.80 8.32
CA ILE A 207 -21.57 -4.21 9.68
C ILE A 207 -20.39 -3.40 10.22
N ASP A 208 -20.38 -3.20 11.53
CA ASP A 208 -19.22 -2.74 12.29
C ASP A 208 -18.53 -3.90 13.02
N LEU A 209 -17.33 -4.28 12.58
CA LEU A 209 -16.55 -5.36 13.21
C LEU A 209 -16.02 -5.01 14.60
N ARG A 210 -16.19 -3.75 15.04
CA ARG A 210 -15.94 -3.34 16.42
C ARG A 210 -17.05 -3.77 17.37
N ASP A 211 -18.20 -4.21 16.85
CA ASP A 211 -19.32 -4.72 17.62
C ASP A 211 -19.38 -6.26 17.55
N PRO A 212 -18.97 -6.98 18.62
CA PRO A 212 -19.00 -8.44 18.65
C PRO A 212 -20.38 -9.04 18.39
N ALA A 213 -21.46 -8.35 18.77
CA ALA A 213 -22.82 -8.86 18.56
C ALA A 213 -23.15 -8.91 17.06
N GLN A 214 -22.73 -7.90 16.30
CA GLN A 214 -22.90 -7.90 14.84
C GLN A 214 -22.01 -8.97 14.19
N VAL A 215 -20.79 -9.19 14.69
CA VAL A 215 -19.89 -10.25 14.17
C VAL A 215 -20.51 -11.63 14.33
N ILE A 216 -21.15 -11.89 15.48
CA ILE A 216 -21.89 -13.14 15.72
C ILE A 216 -23.08 -13.24 14.78
N ALA A 217 -23.87 -12.18 14.64
CA ALA A 217 -25.02 -12.16 13.72
C ALA A 217 -24.60 -12.39 12.25
N LEU A 218 -23.44 -11.87 11.83
CA LEU A 218 -22.87 -12.13 10.51
C LEU A 218 -22.53 -13.62 10.34
N ALA A 219 -21.93 -14.23 11.35
CA ALA A 219 -21.60 -15.65 11.30
C ALA A 219 -22.86 -16.52 11.22
N ASP A 220 -23.91 -16.16 11.96
CA ASP A 220 -25.20 -16.84 11.92
C ASP A 220 -25.85 -16.73 10.54
N GLU A 221 -25.89 -15.53 9.95
CA GLU A 221 -26.41 -15.27 8.61
C GLU A 221 -25.68 -16.09 7.53
N VAL A 222 -24.34 -16.09 7.55
CA VAL A 222 -23.53 -16.84 6.58
C VAL A 222 -23.71 -18.35 6.72
N SER A 223 -23.87 -18.84 7.96
CA SER A 223 -24.12 -20.25 8.26
C SER A 223 -25.51 -20.70 7.84
N ALA A 224 -26.53 -19.84 8.00
CA ALA A 224 -27.91 -20.13 7.64
C ALA A 224 -28.10 -20.37 6.13
N GLU A 225 -27.26 -19.74 5.31
CA GLU A 225 -27.21 -19.94 3.86
C GLU A 225 -26.51 -21.26 3.43
N GLY A 226 -25.92 -22.01 4.36
CA GLY A 226 -25.31 -23.34 4.11
C GLY A 226 -23.79 -23.38 4.29
N PRO A 227 -23.08 -24.36 3.69
CA PRO A 227 -21.64 -24.53 3.85
C PRO A 227 -20.79 -23.37 3.31
N LEU A 228 -19.69 -23.06 4.00
CA LEU A 228 -18.74 -22.00 3.63
C LEU A 228 -17.40 -22.60 3.19
N ASP A 229 -16.81 -22.13 2.09
CA ASP A 229 -15.54 -22.67 1.60
C ASP A 229 -14.33 -21.80 1.94
N ILE A 230 -14.53 -20.48 1.90
CA ILE A 230 -13.45 -19.49 2.00
C ILE A 230 -13.84 -18.43 3.02
N LEU A 231 -12.98 -18.20 4.00
CA LEU A 231 -13.05 -17.08 4.94
C LEU A 231 -11.79 -16.24 4.81
N ILE A 232 -11.92 -14.99 4.40
CA ILE A 232 -10.81 -14.04 4.34
C ILE A 232 -11.06 -12.93 5.37
N ASN A 233 -10.29 -12.99 6.45
CA ASN A 233 -10.25 -11.95 7.47
C ASN A 233 -9.30 -10.84 7.00
N ASN A 234 -9.82 -9.94 6.15
CA ASN A 234 -9.06 -8.85 5.54
C ASN A 234 -9.24 -7.50 6.24
N ALA A 235 -10.44 -7.23 6.79
CA ALA A 235 -10.69 -5.97 7.49
C ALA A 235 -9.69 -5.78 8.64
N ALA A 236 -9.05 -4.60 8.65
CA ALA A 236 -8.14 -4.22 9.71
C ALA A 236 -8.14 -2.69 9.88
N GLN A 237 -7.96 -2.25 11.13
CA GLN A 237 -7.66 -0.88 11.50
C GLN A 237 -6.18 -0.79 11.90
N THR A 238 -5.41 -0.02 11.14
CA THR A 238 -3.99 0.24 11.41
C THR A 238 -3.80 1.59 12.12
N VAL A 239 -4.55 2.58 11.66
CA VAL A 239 -4.58 3.95 12.16
C VAL A 239 -6.04 4.40 12.26
N ARG A 240 -6.42 5.06 13.36
CA ARG A 240 -7.72 5.72 13.47
C ARG A 240 -7.75 6.99 12.63
N ARG A 241 -8.76 7.10 11.77
CA ARG A 241 -9.02 8.28 10.93
C ARG A 241 -9.93 9.26 11.66
N SER A 242 -9.81 10.55 11.33
CA SER A 242 -10.69 11.58 11.88
C SER A 242 -12.15 11.35 11.47
N PRO A 243 -13.14 11.80 12.28
CA PRO A 243 -14.54 11.84 11.86
C PRO A 243 -14.72 12.58 10.53
N GLU A 244 -14.00 13.67 10.33
CA GLU A 244 -14.05 14.52 9.14
C GLU A 244 -13.61 13.77 7.88
N ALA A 245 -12.64 12.85 7.99
CA ALA A 245 -12.22 11.99 6.89
C ALA A 245 -13.38 11.16 6.31
N TYR A 246 -14.37 10.79 7.14
CA TYR A 246 -15.53 10.02 6.72
C TYR A 246 -16.73 10.86 6.29
N ALA A 247 -16.70 12.18 6.46
CA ALA A 247 -17.91 13.02 6.34
C ALA A 247 -18.59 12.89 4.97
N GLN A 248 -17.82 12.92 3.87
CA GLN A 248 -18.36 12.78 2.51
C GLN A 248 -18.99 11.40 2.29
N LEU A 249 -18.35 10.36 2.80
CA LEU A 249 -18.80 8.99 2.66
C LEU A 249 -20.06 8.71 3.48
N VAL A 250 -20.13 9.23 4.71
CA VAL A 250 -21.32 9.15 5.57
C VAL A 250 -22.50 9.87 4.93
N ALA A 251 -22.28 11.06 4.36
CA ALA A 251 -23.31 11.79 3.63
C ALA A 251 -23.79 11.02 2.38
N ALA A 252 -22.84 10.47 1.61
CA ALA A 252 -23.11 9.69 0.40
C ALA A 252 -23.91 8.41 0.68
N GLU A 253 -23.76 7.82 1.86
CA GLU A 253 -24.42 6.56 2.21
C GLU A 253 -25.95 6.67 2.26
N SER A 254 -26.47 7.85 2.54
CA SER A 254 -27.93 8.11 2.57
C SER A 254 -28.54 8.40 1.19
N ALA A 255 -27.72 8.48 0.14
CA ALA A 255 -28.20 8.79 -1.21
C ALA A 255 -28.85 7.57 -1.89
N PRO A 256 -29.82 7.78 -2.81
CA PRO A 256 -30.45 6.70 -3.58
C PRO A 256 -29.44 5.87 -4.39
N LEU A 257 -29.60 4.54 -4.39
CA LEU A 257 -28.77 3.63 -5.20
C LEU A 257 -29.02 3.81 -6.70
N PRO A 258 -28.04 3.45 -7.57
CA PRO A 258 -28.25 3.52 -9.02
C PRO A 258 -29.41 2.60 -9.45
N ALA A 259 -30.06 2.95 -10.55
CA ALA A 259 -31.09 2.10 -11.14
C ALA A 259 -30.46 0.87 -11.82
N GLY A 260 -31.17 -0.27 -11.83
CA GLY A 260 -30.73 -1.50 -12.48
C GLY A 260 -30.73 -2.70 -11.53
N GLU A 261 -30.08 -3.78 -11.97
CA GLU A 261 -29.83 -4.94 -11.11
C GLU A 261 -28.81 -4.57 -10.04
N LEU A 262 -29.12 -4.91 -8.79
CA LEU A 262 -28.29 -4.61 -7.63
C LEU A 262 -27.95 -5.92 -6.90
N PRO A 263 -26.76 -6.03 -6.28
CA PRO A 263 -26.41 -7.19 -5.47
C PRO A 263 -27.30 -7.27 -4.23
N ALA A 264 -27.43 -8.47 -3.67
CA ALA A 264 -28.13 -8.65 -2.41
C ALA A 264 -27.43 -7.81 -1.31
N SER A 265 -28.20 -7.06 -0.52
CA SER A 265 -27.67 -6.20 0.54
C SER A 265 -28.43 -6.38 1.85
N LEU A 266 -27.71 -6.46 2.96
CA LEU A 266 -28.24 -6.56 4.32
C LEU A 266 -27.44 -5.63 5.24
N VAL A 267 -28.09 -5.05 6.24
CA VAL A 267 -27.42 -4.30 7.31
C VAL A 267 -27.68 -4.99 8.64
N LEU A 268 -26.61 -5.31 9.37
CA LEU A 268 -26.68 -5.91 10.70
C LEU A 268 -26.48 -4.82 11.75
N GLY A 269 -27.44 -4.70 12.68
CA GLY A 269 -27.40 -3.68 13.73
C GLY A 269 -27.80 -2.28 13.25
N HIS A 270 -27.53 -1.26 14.08
CA HIS A 270 -27.74 0.14 13.72
C HIS A 270 -26.50 0.70 13.02
N PHE A 271 -26.69 1.22 11.81
CA PHE A 271 -25.68 2.02 11.12
C PHE A 271 -25.29 3.22 12.01
N GLY A 272 -24.01 3.37 12.32
CA GLY A 272 -23.52 4.50 13.12
C GLY A 272 -23.18 4.23 14.59
N SER A 273 -23.44 3.05 15.15
CA SER A 273 -23.17 2.77 16.57
C SER A 273 -21.68 2.90 16.99
N GLY A 274 -20.76 2.80 16.03
CA GLY A 274 -19.34 3.09 16.23
C GLY A 274 -18.79 4.21 15.34
N THR A 275 -19.60 4.83 14.49
CA THR A 275 -19.16 6.04 13.75
C THR A 275 -19.17 7.18 14.77
N PRO A 276 -18.14 8.05 14.85
CA PRO A 276 -18.21 9.22 15.71
C PRO A 276 -19.53 9.93 15.41
N THR A 277 -20.35 10.13 16.43
CA THR A 277 -21.59 10.91 16.32
C THR A 277 -21.21 12.19 15.60
N ALA A 278 -21.83 12.46 14.45
CA ALA A 278 -21.59 13.69 13.73
C ALA A 278 -21.81 14.85 14.71
N LEU A 279 -20.73 15.51 15.13
CA LEU A 279 -20.85 16.80 15.79
C LEU A 279 -21.69 17.68 14.85
N PRO A 280 -22.64 18.48 15.37
CA PRO A 280 -23.40 19.39 14.53
C PRO A 280 -22.38 20.20 13.74
N ALA A 281 -22.46 20.09 12.41
CA ALA A 281 -21.47 20.61 11.49
C ALA A 281 -21.08 22.03 11.91
N SER A 282 -19.85 22.19 12.40
CA SER A 282 -19.24 23.51 12.51
C SER A 282 -19.29 24.11 11.11
N SER A 283 -19.96 25.26 11.01
CA SER A 283 -20.33 25.98 9.79
C SER A 283 -19.13 26.60 9.06
N SER A 284 -18.10 25.80 8.80
CA SER A 284 -17.04 26.10 7.84
C SER A 284 -17.08 25.09 6.69
N ALA A 285 -18.27 24.90 6.09
CA ALA A 285 -18.39 24.25 4.80
C ALA A 285 -17.74 25.17 3.74
N ARG A 286 -16.45 24.98 3.48
CA ARG A 286 -15.75 25.52 2.31
C ARG A 286 -15.25 24.37 1.44
N SER A 287 -16.19 23.64 0.87
CA SER A 287 -16.18 23.04 -0.49
C SER A 287 -17.57 22.42 -0.71
N GLY A 288 -18.13 22.52 -1.92
CA GLY A 288 -19.48 22.01 -2.21
C GLY A 288 -19.60 20.52 -1.86
N ALA A 289 -20.73 20.12 -1.26
CA ALA A 289 -20.99 18.72 -0.94
C ALA A 289 -20.96 17.89 -2.23
N LEU A 290 -20.06 16.91 -2.30
CA LEU A 290 -19.98 15.99 -3.43
C LEU A 290 -21.22 15.08 -3.40
N SER A 291 -21.78 14.77 -4.56
CA SER A 291 -22.80 13.74 -4.67
C SER A 291 -22.20 12.35 -4.37
N ALA A 292 -23.05 11.38 -4.03
CA ALA A 292 -22.59 10.02 -3.74
C ALA A 292 -21.84 9.39 -4.92
N ASP A 293 -22.33 9.60 -6.15
CA ASP A 293 -21.70 9.07 -7.35
C ASP A 293 -20.36 9.77 -7.64
N GLU A 294 -20.21 11.07 -7.32
CA GLU A 294 -18.92 11.78 -7.41
C GLU A 294 -17.91 11.24 -6.38
N VAL A 295 -18.33 10.99 -5.13
CA VAL A 295 -17.46 10.40 -4.11
C VAL A 295 -16.96 9.04 -4.56
N THR A 296 -17.87 8.17 -5.04
CA THR A 296 -17.48 6.85 -5.56
C THR A 296 -16.58 6.98 -6.79
N ALA A 297 -16.93 7.83 -7.76
CA ALA A 297 -16.13 8.01 -8.98
C ALA A 297 -14.71 8.53 -8.66
N LEU A 298 -14.58 9.51 -7.77
CA LEU A 298 -13.29 10.03 -7.33
C LEU A 298 -12.48 8.96 -6.60
N ALA A 299 -13.09 8.19 -5.71
CA ALA A 299 -12.40 7.14 -4.98
C ALA A 299 -11.86 6.04 -5.90
N LEU A 300 -12.55 5.76 -6.99
CA LEU A 300 -12.08 4.79 -7.97
C LEU A 300 -10.96 5.41 -8.85
N THR A 301 -11.00 6.72 -9.12
CA THR A 301 -10.09 7.40 -10.08
C THR A 301 -8.66 7.59 -9.57
N THR A 302 -7.66 7.23 -10.38
CA THR A 302 -6.24 7.51 -10.12
C THR A 302 -5.98 9.00 -9.99
N GLY A 303 -5.14 9.42 -9.03
CA GLY A 303 -4.79 10.84 -8.89
C GLY A 303 -5.76 11.66 -8.04
N SER A 304 -6.88 11.08 -7.58
CA SER A 304 -7.90 11.79 -6.81
C SER A 304 -7.44 12.28 -5.44
N ALA A 305 -6.36 11.72 -4.89
CA ALA A 305 -5.69 12.20 -3.68
C ALA A 305 -4.27 12.73 -3.96
N SER A 306 -4.05 13.35 -5.12
CA SER A 306 -2.76 13.99 -5.44
C SER A 306 -2.46 15.17 -4.50
N PRO A 307 -1.18 15.53 -4.26
CA PRO A 307 -0.82 16.68 -3.44
C PRO A 307 -1.54 17.97 -3.83
N ALA A 308 -1.69 18.23 -5.14
CA ALA A 308 -2.41 19.39 -5.65
C ALA A 308 -3.91 19.38 -5.30
N ARG A 309 -4.57 18.22 -5.33
CA ARG A 309 -5.98 18.08 -4.92
C ARG A 309 -6.17 18.17 -3.41
N ILE A 310 -5.19 17.68 -2.64
CA ILE A 310 -5.17 17.82 -1.18
C ILE A 310 -5.09 19.30 -0.81
N GLU A 311 -4.16 20.04 -1.42
CA GLU A 311 -4.02 21.49 -1.22
C GLU A 311 -5.29 22.25 -1.62
N ALA A 312 -5.96 21.81 -2.70
CA ALA A 312 -7.22 22.37 -3.15
C ALA A 312 -8.47 21.94 -2.32
N GLY A 313 -8.33 21.03 -1.34
CA GLY A 313 -9.46 20.54 -0.52
C GLY A 313 -10.50 19.72 -1.29
N THR A 314 -10.10 19.11 -2.42
CA THR A 314 -10.96 18.30 -3.31
C THR A 314 -10.55 16.83 -3.37
N ALA A 315 -9.60 16.44 -2.51
CA ALA A 315 -9.05 15.10 -2.51
C ALA A 315 -10.00 14.07 -1.89
N ILE A 316 -10.16 12.94 -2.58
CA ILE A 316 -10.79 11.72 -2.09
C ILE A 316 -9.85 10.56 -2.38
N ASP A 317 -9.52 9.77 -1.36
CA ASP A 317 -8.65 8.60 -1.50
C ASP A 317 -9.41 7.35 -2.00
N ALA A 318 -8.70 6.24 -2.24
CA ALA A 318 -9.33 4.99 -2.69
C ALA A 318 -10.39 4.43 -1.73
N GLY A 319 -10.31 4.78 -0.45
CA GLY A 319 -11.31 4.44 0.56
C GLY A 319 -12.57 5.31 0.51
N GLY A 320 -12.63 6.32 -0.37
CA GLY A 320 -13.68 7.33 -0.34
C GLY A 320 -13.51 8.32 0.81
N LEU A 321 -12.31 8.42 1.39
CA LEU A 321 -12.03 9.27 2.54
C LEU A 321 -11.38 10.58 2.12
N VAL A 322 -11.68 11.64 2.86
CA VAL A 322 -10.92 12.89 2.78
C VAL A 322 -9.59 12.66 3.53
N PRO A 323 -8.42 12.96 2.92
CA PRO A 323 -7.14 12.72 3.57
C PRO A 323 -6.97 13.49 4.89
N ASP A 324 -6.58 12.78 5.95
CA ASP A 324 -6.17 13.40 7.21
C ASP A 324 -4.88 14.21 7.01
N LEU A 325 -4.88 15.46 7.46
CA LEU A 325 -3.73 16.39 7.32
C LEU A 325 -2.90 16.54 8.61
N HIS A 326 -3.17 15.70 9.61
CA HIS A 326 -2.56 15.80 10.93
C HIS A 326 -1.06 15.52 10.92
N ALA A 327 -0.31 16.23 11.77
CA ALA A 327 1.13 16.05 11.96
C ALA A 327 1.50 14.82 12.81
N THR A 328 0.50 14.21 13.46
CA THR A 328 0.64 12.98 14.24
C THR A 328 -0.55 12.08 13.99
N ASN A 329 -0.35 10.78 14.13
CA ASN A 329 -1.37 9.74 14.12
C ASN A 329 -0.83 8.51 14.88
N SER A 330 -1.69 7.51 15.09
CA SER A 330 -1.33 6.34 15.88
C SER A 330 -0.29 5.41 15.24
N TRP A 331 0.11 5.66 13.98
CA TRP A 331 1.22 4.97 13.33
C TRP A 331 2.56 5.23 14.06
N ILE A 332 2.77 6.47 14.52
CA ILE A 332 4.03 6.89 15.17
C ILE A 332 3.94 6.95 16.69
N GLN A 333 2.74 6.86 17.25
CA GLN A 333 2.50 6.94 18.69
C GLN A 333 3.10 5.74 19.44
N LYS A 334 3.69 6.03 20.60
CA LYS A 334 4.23 5.06 21.56
C LYS A 334 3.16 4.59 22.55
N VAL A 335 3.53 3.67 23.42
CA VAL A 335 2.61 3.00 24.37
C VAL A 335 1.81 3.96 25.26
N ASP A 336 2.41 5.08 25.67
CA ASP A 336 1.80 6.11 26.52
C ASP A 336 0.97 7.15 25.74
N GLU A 337 1.02 7.11 24.41
CA GLU A 337 0.38 8.06 23.50
C GLU A 337 -0.85 7.49 22.78
N VAL A 338 -1.02 6.16 22.76
CA VAL A 338 -2.15 5.50 22.10
C VAL A 338 -3.43 5.70 22.91
N ASP A 339 -4.47 6.21 22.26
CA ASP A 339 -5.80 6.39 22.85
C ASP A 339 -6.42 5.03 23.27
N PRO A 340 -6.93 4.88 24.50
CA PRO A 340 -7.53 3.63 24.95
C PRO A 340 -8.72 3.15 24.13
N VAL A 341 -9.52 4.06 23.57
CA VAL A 341 -10.64 3.68 22.70
C VAL A 341 -10.10 3.12 21.40
N GLU A 342 -9.13 3.79 20.77
CA GLU A 342 -8.49 3.27 19.57
C GLU A 342 -7.83 1.90 19.81
N LEU A 343 -7.15 1.69 20.95
CA LEU A 343 -6.62 0.38 21.32
C LEU A 343 -7.71 -0.69 21.27
N LEU A 344 -8.86 -0.44 21.89
CA LEU A 344 -9.97 -1.39 21.90
C LEU A 344 -10.54 -1.63 20.50
N GLU A 345 -10.74 -0.57 19.71
CA GLU A 345 -11.22 -0.67 18.33
C GLU A 345 -10.29 -1.56 17.47
N VAL A 346 -8.98 -1.35 17.58
CA VAL A 346 -7.97 -2.13 16.87
C VAL A 346 -7.99 -3.60 17.30
N GLN A 347 -8.10 -3.88 18.60
CA GLN A 347 -8.20 -5.27 19.09
C GLN A 347 -9.50 -5.93 18.60
N LEU A 348 -10.63 -5.24 18.69
CA LEU A 348 -11.93 -5.75 18.28
C LEU A 348 -11.96 -6.08 16.78
N CYS A 349 -11.48 -5.16 15.94
CA CYS A 349 -11.47 -5.33 14.50
C CYS A 349 -10.40 -6.35 14.03
N ASN A 350 -9.17 -6.27 14.54
CA ASN A 350 -8.04 -6.98 13.94
C ASN A 350 -7.84 -8.40 14.49
N MET A 351 -8.31 -8.72 15.69
CA MET A 351 -8.11 -10.06 16.27
C MET A 351 -9.38 -10.67 16.87
N THR A 352 -10.23 -9.90 17.55
CA THR A 352 -11.48 -10.44 18.13
C THR A 352 -12.46 -10.86 17.05
N ALA A 353 -12.73 -10.00 16.06
CA ALA A 353 -13.65 -10.34 14.97
C ALA A 353 -13.16 -11.55 14.15
N PRO A 354 -11.89 -11.64 13.71
CA PRO A 354 -11.36 -12.85 13.09
C PRO A 354 -11.51 -14.11 13.95
N PHE A 355 -11.22 -14.02 15.26
CA PHE A 355 -11.40 -15.14 16.19
C PHE A 355 -12.86 -15.61 16.25
N LEU A 356 -13.80 -14.67 16.41
CA LEU A 356 -15.22 -14.98 16.47
C LEU A 356 -15.73 -15.61 15.18
N LEU A 357 -15.34 -15.05 14.02
CA LEU A 357 -15.71 -15.59 12.71
C LEU A 357 -15.17 -17.00 12.50
N VAL A 358 -13.89 -17.24 12.78
CA VAL A 358 -13.30 -18.59 12.69
C VAL A 358 -14.02 -19.57 13.62
N SER A 359 -14.25 -19.18 14.87
CA SER A 359 -14.93 -20.02 15.87
C SER A 359 -16.36 -20.38 15.45
N LYS A 360 -17.15 -19.39 15.03
CA LYS A 360 -18.57 -19.56 14.70
C LYS A 360 -18.81 -20.19 13.33
N LEU A 361 -17.95 -19.92 12.35
CA LEU A 361 -18.11 -20.46 10.99
C LEU A 361 -17.44 -21.82 10.78
N ARG A 362 -16.60 -22.29 11.72
CA ARG A 362 -15.95 -23.61 11.62
C ARG A 362 -16.95 -24.75 11.31
N PRO A 363 -18.12 -24.88 11.95
CA PRO A 363 -19.09 -25.92 11.60
C PRO A 363 -19.62 -25.80 10.16
N ALA A 364 -19.91 -24.58 9.69
CA ALA A 364 -20.33 -24.35 8.30
C ALA A 364 -19.22 -24.68 7.30
N MET A 365 -17.95 -24.44 7.66
CA MET A 365 -16.80 -24.81 6.83
C MET A 365 -16.53 -26.32 6.82
N ALA A 366 -16.69 -26.99 7.96
CA ALA A 366 -16.57 -28.44 8.07
C ALA A 366 -17.65 -29.17 7.26
N ALA A 367 -18.85 -28.59 7.17
CA ALA A 367 -19.95 -29.13 6.36
C ALA A 367 -19.74 -29.03 4.85
N SER A 368 -18.75 -28.25 4.37
CA SER A 368 -18.48 -28.13 2.94
C SER A 368 -17.88 -29.42 2.36
N PRO A 369 -18.38 -29.92 1.22
CA PRO A 369 -17.83 -31.08 0.51
C PRO A 369 -16.52 -30.75 -0.22
N ALA A 370 -16.04 -29.51 -0.17
CA ALA A 370 -14.79 -29.10 -0.78
C ALA A 370 -13.60 -29.92 -0.24
N ARG A 371 -12.71 -30.35 -1.14
CA ARG A 371 -11.44 -31.03 -0.78
C ARG A 371 -10.66 -30.24 0.28
N ARG A 372 -10.60 -28.92 0.11
CA ARG A 372 -9.99 -27.97 1.03
C ARG A 372 -10.89 -26.76 1.20
N LYS A 373 -10.87 -26.22 2.41
CA LYS A 373 -11.47 -24.94 2.77
C LYS A 373 -10.37 -24.00 3.24
N TYR A 374 -10.58 -22.71 3.15
CA TYR A 374 -9.52 -21.73 3.32
C TYR A 374 -9.89 -20.70 4.37
N VAL A 375 -9.04 -20.53 5.38
CA VAL A 375 -9.05 -19.35 6.26
C VAL A 375 -7.79 -18.56 5.98
N VAL A 376 -7.95 -17.34 5.45
CA VAL A 376 -6.83 -16.44 5.19
C VAL A 376 -6.94 -15.24 6.14
N ASN A 377 -5.99 -15.17 7.07
CA ASN A 377 -5.87 -14.05 7.99
C ASN A 377 -4.90 -13.01 7.42
N VAL A 378 -5.41 -11.84 7.01
CA VAL A 378 -4.55 -10.77 6.49
C VAL A 378 -3.80 -10.13 7.66
N SER A 379 -2.52 -10.46 7.74
CA SER A 379 -1.60 -10.01 8.77
C SER A 379 -0.55 -9.07 8.16
N ALA A 380 0.51 -8.80 8.89
CA ALA A 380 1.61 -7.97 8.44
C ALA A 380 2.89 -8.22 9.25
N MET A 381 4.03 -7.68 8.78
CA MET A 381 5.31 -7.72 9.48
C MET A 381 5.28 -7.11 10.90
N GLU A 382 4.27 -6.31 11.20
CA GLU A 382 3.95 -5.74 12.52
C GLU A 382 3.65 -6.83 13.55
N GLY A 383 3.10 -7.97 13.13
CA GLY A 383 2.82 -9.12 13.99
C GLY A 383 3.99 -10.07 14.18
N GLN A 384 5.14 -9.82 13.54
CA GLN A 384 6.30 -10.70 13.59
C GLN A 384 7.10 -10.53 14.90
N PHE A 385 7.32 -11.62 15.64
CA PHE A 385 8.13 -11.60 16.87
C PHE A 385 9.64 -11.60 16.57
N SER A 386 10.06 -12.40 15.60
CA SER A 386 11.48 -12.68 15.29
C SER A 386 12.17 -11.60 14.44
N ARG A 387 11.61 -10.39 14.37
CA ARG A 387 12.12 -9.29 13.53
C ARG A 387 13.34 -8.63 14.18
N GLY A 388 14.45 -8.53 13.43
CA GLY A 388 15.71 -7.98 13.96
C GLY A 388 15.66 -6.51 14.40
N TYR A 389 14.79 -5.70 13.80
CA TYR A 389 14.49 -4.33 14.25
C TYR A 389 12.98 -4.10 14.28
N LYS A 390 12.48 -3.58 15.41
CA LYS A 390 11.09 -3.16 15.60
C LYS A 390 11.08 -1.78 16.24
N GLY A 391 10.41 -0.82 15.58
CA GLY A 391 10.22 0.52 16.13
C GLY A 391 9.20 0.53 17.28
N PRO A 392 9.16 1.60 18.10
CA PRO A 392 8.26 1.71 19.24
C PRO A 392 6.83 2.17 18.88
N GLY A 393 6.58 2.56 17.62
CA GLY A 393 5.30 3.08 17.17
C GLY A 393 4.20 2.01 17.03
N HIS A 394 2.94 2.45 17.03
CA HIS A 394 1.72 1.63 16.81
C HIS A 394 1.69 0.29 17.59
N PRO A 395 2.00 0.27 18.90
CA PRO A 395 2.11 -0.96 19.67
C PRO A 395 0.79 -1.76 19.70
N HIS A 396 -0.36 -1.09 19.72
CA HIS A 396 -1.70 -1.70 19.70
C HIS A 396 -1.94 -2.53 18.43
N THR A 397 -1.56 -2.01 17.26
CA THR A 397 -1.65 -2.73 15.98
C THR A 397 -0.66 -3.90 15.93
N ASN A 398 0.58 -3.68 16.38
CA ASN A 398 1.58 -4.74 16.50
C ASN A 398 1.08 -5.92 17.33
N MET A 399 0.51 -5.64 18.50
CA MET A 399 -0.07 -6.64 19.40
C MET A 399 -1.23 -7.40 18.73
N ALA A 400 -2.15 -6.70 18.08
CA ALA A 400 -3.30 -7.34 17.44
C ALA A 400 -2.87 -8.25 16.27
N LYS A 401 -1.91 -7.83 15.44
CA LYS A 401 -1.37 -8.66 14.34
C LYS A 401 -0.60 -9.87 14.87
N ALA A 402 0.13 -9.72 15.97
CA ALA A 402 0.78 -10.84 16.66
C ALA A 402 -0.23 -11.85 17.22
N ALA A 403 -1.34 -11.38 17.79
CA ALA A 403 -2.44 -12.24 18.25
C ALA A 403 -3.10 -13.01 17.09
N LEU A 404 -3.32 -12.34 15.95
CA LEU A 404 -3.87 -12.97 14.75
C LEU A 404 -2.92 -14.03 14.15
N ASN A 405 -1.61 -13.75 14.16
CA ASN A 405 -0.58 -14.73 13.80
C ASN A 405 -0.61 -15.93 14.75
N MET A 406 -0.76 -15.69 16.06
CA MET A 406 -0.84 -16.75 17.06
C MET A 406 -2.09 -17.62 16.85
N LEU A 407 -3.26 -17.04 16.56
CA LEU A 407 -4.47 -17.79 16.21
C LEU A 407 -4.20 -18.77 15.07
N THR A 408 -3.55 -18.29 14.00
CA THR A 408 -3.16 -19.12 12.86
C THR A 408 -2.22 -20.25 13.28
N ARG A 409 -1.16 -19.91 14.02
CA ARG A 409 -0.16 -20.89 14.47
C ARG A 409 -0.75 -21.97 15.39
N THR A 410 -1.69 -21.59 16.25
CA THR A 410 -2.30 -22.48 17.24
C THR A 410 -3.31 -23.44 16.61
N SER A 411 -4.21 -22.94 15.76
CA SER A 411 -5.39 -23.70 15.34
C SER A 411 -5.25 -24.39 13.98
N ALA A 412 -4.32 -23.96 13.12
CA ALA A 412 -4.28 -24.43 11.73
C ALA A 412 -4.10 -25.95 11.58
N ARG A 413 -3.25 -26.58 12.40
CA ARG A 413 -2.97 -28.02 12.29
C ARG A 413 -4.20 -28.85 12.62
N GLU A 414 -4.83 -28.55 13.75
CA GLU A 414 -6.05 -29.23 14.21
C GLU A 414 -7.17 -29.10 13.18
N MET A 415 -7.41 -27.89 12.68
CA MET A 415 -8.48 -27.62 11.69
C MET A 415 -8.21 -28.26 10.33
N LEU A 416 -6.96 -28.45 9.93
CA LEU A 416 -6.62 -29.25 8.75
C LEU A 416 -6.93 -30.74 8.98
N GLU A 417 -6.44 -31.31 10.08
CA GLU A 417 -6.55 -32.75 10.38
C GLU A 417 -8.00 -33.18 10.60
N THR A 418 -8.83 -32.32 11.20
CA THR A 418 -10.22 -32.64 11.54
C THR A 418 -11.23 -32.23 10.48
N ASP A 419 -11.06 -31.04 9.88
CA ASP A 419 -12.07 -30.44 9.01
C ASP A 419 -11.58 -30.20 7.58
N GLY A 420 -10.30 -30.45 7.26
CA GLY A 420 -9.73 -30.12 5.95
C GLY A 420 -9.65 -28.62 5.67
N ILE A 421 -9.54 -27.79 6.71
CA ILE A 421 -9.44 -26.33 6.61
C ILE A 421 -7.97 -25.90 6.67
N LEU A 422 -7.50 -25.24 5.62
CA LEU A 422 -6.18 -24.64 5.51
C LEU A 422 -6.22 -23.21 6.06
N MET A 423 -5.58 -22.98 7.21
CA MET A 423 -5.50 -21.65 7.81
C MET A 423 -4.10 -21.06 7.65
N THR A 424 -4.02 -19.86 7.07
CA THR A 424 -2.77 -19.12 6.82
C THR A 424 -2.85 -17.69 7.33
N ALA A 425 -1.69 -17.12 7.67
CA ALA A 425 -1.53 -15.69 7.92
C ALA A 425 -0.72 -15.09 6.76
N VAL A 426 -1.13 -13.95 6.21
CA VAL A 426 -0.53 -13.40 4.98
C VAL A 426 -0.18 -11.92 5.14
N ASP A 427 1.08 -11.58 4.88
CA ASP A 427 1.54 -10.20 4.69
C ASP A 427 1.23 -9.72 3.28
N THR A 428 0.63 -8.53 3.17
CA THR A 428 0.28 -7.91 1.88
C THR A 428 1.45 -7.22 1.19
N GLY A 429 2.60 -7.14 1.84
CA GLY A 429 3.71 -6.33 1.40
C GLY A 429 3.47 -4.83 1.62
N TRP A 430 4.47 -4.02 1.27
CA TRP A 430 4.41 -2.58 1.46
C TRP A 430 3.73 -1.92 0.28
N ILE A 431 2.44 -1.64 0.45
CA ILE A 431 1.57 -1.10 -0.60
C ILE A 431 1.02 0.31 -0.28
N THR A 432 1.02 0.73 0.99
CA THR A 432 0.53 2.05 1.42
C THR A 432 1.47 2.72 2.40
N ASP A 433 1.38 4.04 2.49
CA ASP A 433 2.10 4.85 3.48
C ASP A 433 1.14 5.43 4.53
N GLU A 434 1.25 4.91 5.75
CA GLU A 434 0.43 5.26 6.92
C GLU A 434 1.04 6.37 7.79
N ARG A 435 2.21 6.90 7.42
CA ARG A 435 2.85 8.00 8.15
C ARG A 435 1.95 9.25 8.18
N PRO A 436 2.10 10.11 9.21
CA PRO A 436 1.42 11.40 9.25
C PRO A 436 1.65 12.24 8.01
N HIS A 437 0.70 13.12 7.72
CA HIS A 437 0.64 13.84 6.45
C HIS A 437 1.91 14.62 6.09
N PRO A 438 2.54 15.40 6.99
CA PRO A 438 3.73 16.18 6.64
C PRO A 438 4.91 15.29 6.21
N GLU A 439 5.12 14.17 6.90
CA GLU A 439 6.22 13.25 6.55
C GLU A 439 5.94 12.53 5.24
N LYS A 440 4.69 12.08 5.03
CA LYS A 440 4.24 11.47 3.79
C LYS A 440 4.46 12.39 2.59
N MET A 441 4.11 13.68 2.71
CA MET A 441 4.30 14.68 1.65
C MET A 441 5.78 14.97 1.38
N ARG A 442 6.61 15.08 2.42
CA ARG A 442 8.06 15.24 2.25
C ARG A 442 8.67 14.10 1.45
N LEU A 443 8.30 12.86 1.78
CA LEU A 443 8.84 11.67 1.11
C LEU A 443 8.32 11.52 -0.32
N ALA A 444 7.05 11.84 -0.57
CA ALA A 444 6.51 11.91 -1.92
C ALA A 444 7.26 12.94 -2.78
N ALA A 445 7.59 14.12 -2.22
CA ALA A 445 8.40 15.13 -2.91
C ALA A 445 9.84 14.66 -3.20
N GLU A 446 10.38 13.77 -2.36
CA GLU A 446 11.66 13.08 -2.58
C GLU A 446 11.57 11.92 -3.61
N GLY A 447 10.36 11.62 -4.12
CA GLY A 447 10.11 10.59 -5.13
C GLY A 447 9.87 9.20 -4.54
N PHE A 448 9.44 9.10 -3.28
CA PHE A 448 9.07 7.83 -2.66
C PHE A 448 7.71 7.33 -3.20
N HIS A 449 7.68 6.06 -3.57
CA HIS A 449 6.47 5.27 -3.84
C HIS A 449 6.57 3.94 -3.12
N ALA A 450 5.43 3.39 -2.67
CA ALA A 450 5.41 2.06 -2.08
C ALA A 450 5.94 1.02 -3.09
N PRO A 451 6.74 0.02 -2.69
CA PRO A 451 7.32 -0.96 -3.63
C PRO A 451 6.31 -1.76 -4.47
N LEU A 452 5.11 -1.95 -3.93
CA LEU A 452 4.04 -2.79 -4.47
C LEU A 452 2.73 -1.98 -4.52
N ASP A 453 1.73 -2.45 -5.26
CA ASP A 453 0.40 -1.82 -5.33
C ASP A 453 -0.72 -2.68 -4.73
N LEU A 454 -1.97 -2.20 -4.82
CA LEU A 454 -3.14 -2.89 -4.29
C LEU A 454 -3.41 -4.25 -4.98
N VAL A 455 -3.05 -4.40 -6.26
CA VAL A 455 -3.20 -5.65 -7.00
C VAL A 455 -2.19 -6.69 -6.50
N ASP A 456 -0.96 -6.26 -6.22
CA ASP A 456 0.09 -7.09 -5.60
C ASP A 456 -0.29 -7.54 -4.19
N GLY A 457 -0.89 -6.63 -3.41
CA GLY A 457 -1.41 -6.93 -2.07
C GLY A 457 -2.53 -7.96 -2.12
N ALA A 458 -3.49 -7.80 -3.04
CA ALA A 458 -4.60 -8.74 -3.20
C ALA A 458 -4.11 -10.11 -3.70
N ALA A 459 -3.15 -10.13 -4.62
CA ALA A 459 -2.56 -11.37 -5.11
C ALA A 459 -1.89 -12.18 -4.00
N ARG A 460 -1.22 -11.53 -3.03
CA ARG A 460 -0.64 -12.22 -1.86
C ARG A 460 -1.68 -12.88 -1.00
N VAL A 461 -2.77 -12.16 -0.68
CA VAL A 461 -3.88 -12.71 0.12
C VAL A 461 -4.59 -13.85 -0.61
N TYR A 462 -4.66 -13.78 -1.94
CA TYR A 462 -5.32 -14.79 -2.76
C TYR A 462 -4.47 -16.04 -3.05
N ASP A 463 -3.13 -15.91 -3.03
CA ASP A 463 -2.19 -17.00 -3.39
C ASP A 463 -2.40 -18.32 -2.62
N PRO A 464 -2.69 -18.34 -1.30
CA PRO A 464 -2.94 -19.58 -0.58
C PRO A 464 -4.13 -20.38 -1.13
N ILE A 465 -5.16 -19.68 -1.62
CA ILE A 465 -6.34 -20.31 -2.23
C ILE A 465 -5.93 -20.91 -3.58
N VAL A 466 -5.27 -20.13 -4.43
CA VAL A 466 -4.81 -20.58 -5.76
C VAL A 466 -3.87 -21.79 -5.66
N ARG A 467 -2.89 -21.75 -4.77
CA ARG A 467 -1.96 -22.86 -4.55
C ARG A 467 -2.66 -24.07 -3.95
N GLY A 468 -3.56 -23.83 -3.01
CA GLY A 468 -4.45 -24.82 -2.45
C GLY A 468 -5.19 -25.59 -3.53
N GLU A 469 -5.92 -24.89 -4.40
CA GLU A 469 -6.69 -25.52 -5.49
C GLU A 469 -5.79 -26.25 -6.51
N ARG A 470 -4.53 -25.84 -6.64
CA ARG A 470 -3.50 -26.55 -7.44
C ARG A 470 -2.83 -27.73 -6.71
N GLY A 471 -3.26 -28.05 -5.50
CA GLY A 471 -2.81 -29.23 -4.75
C GLY A 471 -1.73 -28.97 -3.70
N GLU A 472 -1.39 -27.71 -3.43
CA GLU A 472 -0.41 -27.35 -2.40
C GLU A 472 -1.09 -26.87 -1.11
N ASP A 473 -1.00 -27.69 -0.05
CA ASP A 473 -1.68 -27.45 1.23
C ASP A 473 -0.88 -26.52 2.16
N LEU A 474 -0.91 -25.22 1.90
CA LEU A 474 -0.35 -24.20 2.80
C LEU A 474 -1.22 -24.02 4.05
N HIS A 475 -0.65 -24.26 5.22
CA HIS A 475 -1.34 -24.10 6.51
C HIS A 475 -0.34 -23.82 7.63
N GLY A 476 -0.79 -23.20 8.71
CA GLY A 476 0.01 -23.02 9.93
C GLY A 476 1.32 -22.26 9.67
N CYS A 477 1.28 -21.30 8.75
CA CYS A 477 2.43 -20.47 8.39
C CYS A 477 2.03 -19.00 8.25
N PHE A 478 3.02 -18.13 8.47
CA PHE A 478 2.98 -16.73 8.09
C PHE A 478 3.67 -16.57 6.74
N LEU A 479 2.94 -16.15 5.72
CA LEU A 479 3.42 -15.98 4.37
C LEU A 479 3.82 -14.53 4.15
N LYS A 480 5.05 -14.33 3.69
CA LYS A 480 5.55 -13.05 3.24
C LYS A 480 6.24 -13.23 1.90
N ASP A 481 5.87 -12.41 0.92
CA ASP A 481 6.39 -12.51 -0.45
C ASP A 481 6.25 -13.93 -1.03
N TYR A 482 5.05 -14.52 -0.86
CA TYR A 482 4.67 -15.88 -1.33
C TYR A 482 5.43 -17.06 -0.69
N ALA A 483 6.28 -16.81 0.32
CA ALA A 483 7.04 -17.83 1.02
C ALA A 483 6.73 -17.84 2.54
N PRO A 484 6.79 -19.01 3.20
CA PRO A 484 6.75 -19.08 4.66
C PRO A 484 7.89 -18.28 5.29
N MET A 485 7.56 -17.51 6.32
CA MET A 485 8.50 -16.70 7.09
C MET A 485 8.36 -17.02 8.58
N ALA A 486 9.38 -16.62 9.35
CA ALA A 486 9.34 -16.75 10.80
C ALA A 486 8.18 -15.94 11.40
N TRP A 487 7.59 -16.48 12.47
CA TRP A 487 6.50 -15.87 13.22
C TRP A 487 6.89 -14.59 13.96
#